data_AF-A0A7J7HXM1-F1
#
_entry.id   AF-A0A7J7HXM1-F1
#
_cell.length_a   1.000
_cell.length_b   1.000
_cell.length_c   1.000
_cell.angle_alpha   90.00
_cell.angle_beta   90.00
_cell.angle_gamma   90.00
#
_symmetry.space_group_name_H-M   'P 1'
#
loop_
_entity.id
_entity.type
_entity.pdbx_description
1 polymer ?
#
loop_
_entity_poly.entity_id
_entity_poly.type
_entity_poly.pdbx_seq_one_letter_code
_entity_poly.pdbx_strand_id
1 'polypeptide(L)'
;MGTTILNWYFIVFFDHATLLPTLMANIGQFDEVWQRRTEEAKETALNSYESDPSIVTDSLNKESIKLTSNATVSSNIHLTSNSTRRYLKGKRYGGPCLATNPIDRLADCVLGFGYKTTGGKAGKFYVVTDNSDDSSRPKPGSLRHAVSQKEPL
;
A
#
# COMPACT_ATOMS: atom_id res chain seq x y z
N MET A 1 -49.17 -6.94 39.37
CA MET A 1 -47.79 -7.36 39.02
C MET A 1 -47.43 -7.15 37.55
N GLY A 2 -48.36 -7.21 36.58
CA GLY A 2 -48.03 -7.02 35.15
C GLY A 2 -47.75 -5.58 34.70
N THR A 3 -48.40 -4.58 35.32
CA THR A 3 -48.28 -3.17 34.92
C THR A 3 -46.94 -2.53 35.28
N THR A 4 -46.33 -2.96 36.39
CA THR A 4 -45.01 -2.48 36.84
C THR A 4 -43.88 -3.02 35.99
N ILE A 5 -44.02 -4.26 35.49
CA ILE A 5 -43.04 -4.91 34.60
C ILE A 5 -43.05 -4.23 33.23
N LEU A 6 -44.24 -3.93 32.68
CA LEU A 6 -44.36 -3.22 31.40
C LEU A 6 -43.75 -1.81 31.47
N ASN A 7 -43.95 -1.10 32.58
CA ASN A 7 -43.39 0.23 32.80
C ASN A 7 -41.85 0.20 32.88
N TRP A 8 -41.27 -0.82 33.50
CA TRP A 8 -39.81 -1.00 33.55
C TRP A 8 -39.23 -1.21 32.15
N TYR A 9 -39.88 -2.03 31.32
CA TYR A 9 -39.46 -2.19 29.93
C TYR A 9 -39.50 -0.87 29.15
N PHE A 10 -40.53 -0.06 29.33
CA PHE A 10 -40.60 1.26 28.70
C PHE A 10 -39.46 2.18 29.15
N ILE A 11 -39.16 2.23 30.44
CA ILE A 11 -38.06 3.06 30.98
C ILE A 11 -36.72 2.63 30.37
N VAL A 12 -36.42 1.32 30.41
CA VAL A 12 -35.19 0.78 29.82
C VAL A 12 -35.12 1.07 28.31
N PHE A 13 -36.23 0.98 27.58
CA PHE A 13 -36.26 1.23 26.14
C PHE A 13 -35.98 2.71 25.80
N PHE A 14 -36.52 3.65 26.58
CA PHE A 14 -36.29 5.09 26.39
C PHE A 14 -34.87 5.51 26.78
N ASP A 15 -34.31 4.92 27.84
CA ASP A 15 -32.92 5.16 28.23
C ASP A 15 -31.94 4.67 27.15
N HIS A 16 -32.19 3.50 26.56
CA HIS A 16 -31.37 2.99 25.46
C HIS A 16 -31.54 3.79 24.17
N ALA A 17 -32.76 4.28 23.87
CA ALA A 17 -33.02 5.07 22.67
C ALA A 17 -32.28 6.43 22.64
N THR A 18 -31.98 7.01 23.81
CA THR A 18 -31.24 8.28 23.91
C THR A 18 -29.73 8.10 24.02
N LEU A 19 -29.26 6.96 24.56
CA LEU A 19 -27.84 6.61 24.60
C LEU A 19 -27.28 6.18 23.24
N LEU A 20 -28.06 5.47 22.41
CA LEU A 20 -27.61 4.95 21.11
C LEU A 20 -27.10 6.04 20.14
N PRO A 21 -27.76 7.19 19.96
CA PRO A 21 -27.25 8.27 19.11
C PRO A 21 -25.96 8.91 19.63
N THR A 22 -25.73 8.92 20.95
CA THR A 22 -24.51 9.46 21.55
C THR A 22 -23.30 8.51 21.42
N LEU A 23 -23.55 7.22 21.21
CA LEU A 23 -22.52 6.21 20.89
C LEU A 23 -22.11 6.24 19.42
N MET A 24 -22.92 6.85 18.54
CA MET A 24 -22.48 7.25 17.21
C MET A 24 -21.61 8.50 17.34
N ALA A 25 -20.42 8.31 17.92
CA ALA A 25 -19.36 9.30 17.90
C ALA A 25 -19.22 9.82 16.47
N ASN A 26 -19.25 11.14 16.31
CA ASN A 26 -19.16 11.89 15.06
C ASN A 26 -18.13 11.22 14.11
N ILE A 27 -18.60 10.33 13.25
CA ILE A 27 -17.84 9.76 12.15
C ILE A 27 -17.49 10.97 11.31
N GLY A 28 -16.21 11.31 11.25
CA GLY A 28 -15.73 12.55 10.64
C GLY A 28 -16.45 12.83 9.34
N GLN A 29 -16.86 14.08 9.12
CA GLN A 29 -17.53 14.49 7.90
C GLN A 29 -16.57 14.25 6.72
N PHE A 30 -16.72 13.12 6.04
CA PHE A 30 -15.85 12.75 4.94
C PHE A 30 -16.34 13.41 3.66
N ASP A 31 -15.45 14.10 2.96
CA ASP A 31 -15.78 14.69 1.66
C ASP A 31 -16.07 13.59 0.63
N GLU A 32 -17.10 13.82 -0.20
CA GLU A 32 -17.52 12.89 -1.26
C GLU A 32 -16.36 12.49 -2.19
N VAL A 33 -15.44 13.43 -2.46
CA VAL A 33 -14.24 13.20 -3.28
C VAL A 33 -13.33 12.13 -2.67
N TRP A 34 -13.12 12.15 -1.36
CA TRP A 34 -12.25 11.18 -0.68
C TRP A 34 -12.90 9.82 -0.56
N GLN A 35 -14.22 9.76 -0.41
CA GLN A 35 -14.97 8.51 -0.46
C GLN A 35 -14.82 7.85 -1.84
N ARG A 36 -15.02 8.62 -2.92
CA ARG A 36 -14.85 8.11 -4.30
C ARG A 36 -13.44 7.59 -4.56
N ARG A 37 -12.40 8.33 -4.13
CA ARG A 37 -11.00 7.88 -4.24
C ARG A 37 -10.75 6.61 -3.44
N THR A 38 -11.39 6.46 -2.29
CA THR A 38 -11.28 5.25 -1.46
C THR A 38 -11.90 4.05 -2.16
N GLU A 39 -13.06 4.23 -2.78
CA GLU A 39 -13.74 3.19 -3.57
C GLU A 39 -12.89 2.76 -4.78
N GLU A 40 -12.39 3.71 -5.56
CA GLU A 40 -11.51 3.46 -6.71
C GLU A 40 -10.22 2.73 -6.29
N ALA A 41 -9.60 3.14 -5.18
CA ALA A 41 -8.42 2.48 -4.65
C ALA A 41 -8.72 1.04 -4.20
N LYS A 42 -9.88 0.81 -3.59
CA LYS A 42 -10.31 -0.52 -3.17
C LYS A 42 -10.60 -1.41 -4.38
N GLU A 43 -11.27 -0.89 -5.39
CA GLU A 43 -11.54 -1.60 -6.64
C GLU A 43 -10.23 -2.00 -7.33
N THR A 44 -9.28 -1.06 -7.43
CA THR A 44 -7.94 -1.33 -7.99
C THR A 44 -7.21 -2.42 -7.21
N ALA A 45 -7.27 -2.37 -5.86
CA ALA A 45 -6.65 -3.39 -5.01
C ALA A 45 -7.27 -4.78 -5.25
N LEU A 46 -8.60 -4.86 -5.33
CA LEU A 46 -9.32 -6.11 -5.62
C LEU A 46 -9.01 -6.65 -7.01
N ASN A 47 -8.96 -5.80 -8.03
CA ASN A 47 -8.61 -6.18 -9.39
C ASN A 47 -7.17 -6.73 -9.49
N SER A 48 -6.27 -6.24 -8.64
CA SER A 48 -4.88 -6.72 -8.57
C SER A 48 -4.68 -7.95 -7.67
N TYR A 49 -5.69 -8.32 -6.89
CA TYR A 49 -5.64 -9.43 -5.94
C TYR A 49 -5.94 -10.77 -6.66
N GLU A 50 -5.00 -11.70 -6.59
CA GLU A 50 -5.22 -13.10 -6.96
C GLU A 50 -5.88 -13.81 -5.77
N SER A 51 -7.03 -14.45 -5.98
CA SER A 51 -7.74 -15.13 -4.87
C SER A 51 -7.41 -16.61 -4.75
N ASP A 52 -6.89 -17.24 -5.81
CA ASP A 52 -6.55 -18.66 -5.82
C ASP A 52 -5.18 -18.91 -5.16
N PRO A 53 -5.13 -19.58 -3.99
CA PRO A 53 -3.88 -19.86 -3.30
C PRO A 53 -2.97 -20.84 -4.07
N SER A 54 -3.52 -21.70 -4.94
CA SER A 54 -2.72 -22.64 -5.73
C SER A 54 -1.82 -21.88 -6.69
N ILE A 55 -2.41 -20.95 -7.47
CA ILE A 55 -1.67 -20.13 -8.44
C ILE A 55 -0.56 -19.33 -7.74
N VAL A 56 -0.88 -18.72 -6.60
CA VAL A 56 0.09 -17.93 -5.83
C VAL A 56 1.21 -18.79 -5.29
N THR A 57 0.88 -19.94 -4.70
CA THR A 57 1.87 -20.88 -4.15
C THR A 57 2.77 -21.44 -5.24
N ASP A 58 2.20 -21.83 -6.38
CA ASP A 58 2.94 -22.35 -7.53
C ASP A 58 3.89 -21.29 -8.10
N SER A 59 3.43 -20.03 -8.22
CA SER A 59 4.28 -18.92 -8.68
C SER A 59 5.45 -18.65 -7.73
N LEU A 60 5.21 -18.69 -6.41
CA LEU A 60 6.22 -18.51 -5.37
C LEU A 60 7.24 -19.65 -5.38
N ASN A 61 6.77 -20.89 -5.46
CA ASN A 61 7.63 -22.07 -5.54
C ASN A 61 8.49 -22.05 -6.80
N LYS A 62 7.95 -21.62 -7.93
CA LYS A 62 8.72 -21.47 -9.17
C LYS A 62 9.85 -20.44 -9.02
N GLU A 63 9.55 -19.27 -8.45
CA GLU A 63 10.58 -18.24 -8.23
C GLU A 63 11.62 -18.66 -7.18
N SER A 64 11.22 -19.40 -6.12
CA SER A 64 12.16 -19.93 -5.13
C SER A 64 13.11 -20.99 -5.73
N ILE A 65 12.59 -21.86 -6.60
CA ILE A 65 13.40 -22.84 -7.35
C ILE A 65 14.36 -22.16 -8.31
N LYS A 66 13.93 -21.11 -9.01
CA LYS A 66 14.81 -20.32 -9.92
C LYS A 66 15.98 -19.67 -9.17
N LEU A 67 15.74 -19.15 -7.96
CA LEU A 67 16.79 -18.59 -7.12
C LEU A 67 17.77 -19.65 -6.62
N THR A 68 17.25 -20.81 -6.22
CA THR A 68 18.08 -21.93 -5.70
C THR A 68 18.83 -22.68 -6.80
N SER A 69 18.23 -22.91 -7.97
CA SER A 69 18.89 -23.54 -9.13
C SER A 69 20.05 -22.70 -9.69
N ASN A 70 19.91 -21.38 -9.68
CA ASN A 70 21.03 -20.48 -9.97
C ASN A 70 22.13 -20.52 -8.89
N ALA A 71 21.80 -20.95 -7.67
CA ALA A 71 22.73 -21.10 -6.55
C ALA A 71 23.38 -22.50 -6.48
N THR A 72 22.74 -23.55 -6.99
CA THR A 72 23.20 -24.95 -6.85
C THR A 72 24.20 -25.42 -7.91
N VAL A 73 24.71 -24.54 -8.78
CA VAL A 73 25.96 -24.79 -9.54
C VAL A 73 27.22 -24.55 -8.66
N SER A 74 27.05 -24.18 -7.38
CA SER A 74 28.15 -24.12 -6.40
C SER A 74 28.03 -25.22 -5.34
N SER A 75 27.92 -26.48 -5.76
CA SER A 75 28.22 -27.62 -4.88
C SER A 75 29.73 -27.75 -4.70
N ASN A 76 30.33 -26.78 -4.02
CA ASN A 76 31.60 -26.85 -3.31
C ASN A 76 31.64 -25.63 -2.40
N ILE A 77 31.40 -25.85 -1.11
CA ILE A 77 31.56 -24.86 -0.06
C ILE A 77 33.03 -24.46 -0.01
N HIS A 78 33.39 -23.44 -0.76
CA HIS A 78 34.30 -22.43 -0.29
C HIS A 78 33.40 -21.25 0.06
N LEU A 79 33.55 -20.66 1.25
CA LEU A 79 33.08 -19.31 1.52
C LEU A 79 33.85 -18.34 0.62
N THR A 80 33.71 -18.47 -0.71
CA THR A 80 33.91 -17.35 -1.61
C THR A 80 32.80 -16.41 -1.24
N SER A 81 33.18 -15.39 -0.52
CA SER A 81 32.39 -14.21 -0.27
C SER A 81 32.10 -13.56 -1.64
N ASN A 82 31.25 -14.15 -2.47
CA ASN A 82 30.69 -13.49 -3.64
C ASN A 82 29.56 -12.59 -3.14
N SER A 83 30.01 -11.63 -2.34
CA SER A 83 29.25 -10.47 -2.00
C SER A 83 29.01 -9.77 -3.33
N THR A 84 27.80 -9.91 -3.87
CA THR A 84 27.16 -8.78 -4.55
C THR A 84 26.90 -7.70 -3.50
N ARG A 85 27.95 -7.29 -2.77
CA ARG A 85 27.92 -6.08 -1.97
C ARG A 85 27.56 -5.03 -3.00
N ARG A 86 26.39 -4.46 -2.84
CA ARG A 86 25.99 -3.24 -3.51
C ARG A 86 27.14 -2.28 -3.26
N TYR A 87 28.02 -2.10 -4.24
CA TYR A 87 29.18 -1.23 -4.12
C TYR A 87 28.62 0.19 -4.11
N LEU A 88 28.19 0.66 -2.93
CA LEU A 88 27.84 2.06 -2.67
C LEU A 88 29.09 2.97 -2.70
N LYS A 89 30.19 2.51 -3.31
CA LYS A 89 31.40 3.29 -3.61
C LYS A 89 31.39 3.72 -5.07
N GLY A 90 30.28 4.30 -5.53
CA GLY A 90 30.30 5.12 -6.74
C GLY A 90 30.84 6.52 -6.39
N LYS A 91 31.58 7.15 -7.32
CA LYS A 91 31.90 8.58 -7.21
C LYS A 91 30.60 9.37 -6.99
N ARG A 92 30.64 10.45 -6.20
CA ARG A 92 29.48 11.35 -6.02
C ARG A 92 29.02 11.83 -7.39
N TYR A 93 27.86 11.36 -7.83
CA TYR A 93 27.23 11.80 -9.06
C TYR A 93 26.66 13.20 -8.83
N GLY A 94 27.16 14.19 -9.59
CA GLY A 94 26.78 15.60 -9.47
C GLY A 94 25.74 16.06 -10.50
N GLY A 95 25.19 15.14 -11.29
CA GLY A 95 24.09 15.44 -12.21
C GLY A 95 22.71 15.33 -11.51
N PRO A 96 21.62 15.68 -12.21
CA PRO A 96 20.27 15.47 -11.69
C PRO A 96 20.03 13.99 -11.40
N CYS A 97 19.45 13.66 -10.24
CA CYS A 97 19.21 12.28 -9.80
C CYS A 97 18.65 11.42 -10.94
N LEU A 98 19.46 10.50 -11.43
CA LEU A 98 19.01 9.46 -12.33
C LEU A 98 18.55 8.29 -11.46
N ALA A 99 17.29 7.90 -11.60
CA ALA A 99 16.87 6.57 -11.20
C ALA A 99 17.57 5.58 -12.14
N THR A 100 18.83 5.26 -11.83
CA THR A 100 19.56 4.12 -12.41
C THR A 100 19.55 2.95 -11.41
N ASN A 101 18.61 2.98 -10.47
CA ASN A 101 18.52 1.99 -9.43
C ASN A 101 17.81 0.76 -9.99
N PRO A 102 18.26 -0.46 -9.69
CA PRO A 102 17.43 -1.66 -9.89
C PRO A 102 16.02 -1.61 -9.24
N ILE A 103 15.69 -0.55 -8.48
CA ILE A 103 14.34 -0.21 -8.00
C ILE A 103 13.36 0.16 -9.14
N ASP A 104 13.81 0.51 -10.35
CA ASP A 104 12.90 0.71 -11.49
C ASP A 104 12.15 -0.57 -11.90
N ARG A 105 12.58 -1.72 -11.36
CA ARG A 105 11.92 -3.03 -11.50
C ARG A 105 11.20 -3.47 -10.23
N LEU A 106 11.01 -2.60 -9.22
CA LEU A 106 10.36 -3.01 -7.97
C LEU A 106 8.94 -3.55 -8.22
N ALA A 107 8.23 -2.92 -9.15
CA ALA A 107 6.90 -3.35 -9.59
C ALA A 107 6.91 -4.69 -10.36
N ASP A 108 8.07 -5.15 -10.88
CA ASP A 108 8.22 -6.46 -11.53
C ASP A 108 8.62 -7.57 -10.55
N CYS A 109 8.96 -7.21 -9.32
CA CYS A 109 9.43 -8.14 -8.29
C CYS A 109 8.35 -8.51 -7.27
N VAL A 110 7.12 -8.06 -7.45
CA VAL A 110 6.03 -8.33 -6.51
C VAL A 110 5.65 -9.82 -6.58
N LEU A 111 5.47 -10.44 -5.41
CA LEU A 111 5.06 -11.84 -5.26
C LEU A 111 3.88 -11.94 -4.29
N GLY A 112 3.27 -13.12 -4.19
CA GLY A 112 2.12 -13.35 -3.31
C GLY A 112 0.79 -12.93 -3.97
N PHE A 113 -0.25 -12.72 -3.16
CA PHE A 113 -1.60 -12.45 -3.70
C PHE A 113 -1.73 -11.13 -4.47
N GLY A 114 -0.88 -10.14 -4.19
CA GLY A 114 -0.88 -8.84 -4.86
C GLY A 114 0.09 -8.74 -6.04
N TYR A 115 0.57 -9.86 -6.60
CA TYR A 115 1.65 -9.85 -7.60
C TYR A 115 1.33 -9.07 -8.89
N LYS A 116 0.06 -8.76 -9.15
CA LYS A 116 -0.39 -7.95 -10.31
C LYS A 116 -0.34 -6.44 -10.06
N THR A 117 0.05 -5.99 -8.86
CA THR A 117 0.15 -4.56 -8.53
C THR A 117 1.31 -3.91 -9.29
N THR A 118 1.03 -2.76 -9.91
CA THR A 118 2.02 -2.01 -10.71
C THR A 118 2.37 -0.66 -10.10
N GLY A 119 1.49 -0.07 -9.29
CA GLY A 119 1.68 1.25 -8.69
C GLY A 119 1.99 2.32 -9.75
N GLY A 120 3.02 3.13 -9.48
CA GLY A 120 3.49 4.20 -10.38
C GLY A 120 4.39 3.75 -11.53
N LYS A 121 4.53 2.44 -11.83
CA LYS A 121 5.55 1.89 -12.74
C LYS A 121 5.67 2.59 -14.11
N ALA A 122 4.54 2.98 -14.71
CA ALA A 122 4.51 3.64 -16.02
C ALA A 122 4.42 5.18 -15.92
N GLY A 123 4.56 5.71 -14.70
CA GLY A 123 4.45 7.12 -14.37
C GLY A 123 5.72 7.90 -14.63
N LYS A 124 5.60 9.23 -14.55
CA LYS A 124 6.75 10.13 -14.58
C LYS A 124 7.30 10.29 -13.18
N PHE A 125 8.61 10.23 -13.02
CA PHE A 125 9.22 10.53 -11.73
C PHE A 125 8.85 11.92 -11.23
N TYR A 126 8.31 11.95 -10.01
CA TYR A 126 8.06 13.17 -9.27
C TYR A 126 9.11 13.37 -8.19
N VAL A 127 9.87 14.46 -8.27
CA VAL A 127 10.88 14.80 -7.27
C VAL A 127 10.27 15.73 -6.23
N VAL A 128 10.22 15.26 -4.99
CA VAL A 128 9.81 16.08 -3.84
C VAL A 128 10.97 16.98 -3.44
N THR A 129 10.79 18.29 -3.57
CA THR A 129 11.78 19.33 -3.26
C THR A 129 11.38 20.19 -2.07
N ASP A 130 10.11 20.14 -1.66
CA ASP A 130 9.54 20.90 -0.55
C ASP A 130 8.93 19.94 0.47
N ASN A 131 9.24 20.15 1.75
CA ASN A 131 8.71 19.36 2.86
C ASN A 131 7.46 19.98 3.50
N SER A 132 6.98 21.13 3.00
CA SER A 132 5.73 21.73 3.46
C SER A 132 4.50 20.88 3.08
N ASP A 133 3.51 20.82 3.97
CA ASP A 133 2.25 20.10 3.76
C ASP A 133 1.07 21.06 3.91
N ASP A 134 0.48 21.46 2.78
CA ASP A 134 -0.76 22.23 2.72
C ASP A 134 -1.85 21.34 2.10
N SER A 135 -2.81 20.95 2.91
CA SER A 135 -3.93 20.09 2.50
C SER A 135 -4.86 20.78 1.49
N SER A 136 -5.04 22.09 1.63
CA SER A 136 -5.99 22.86 0.84
C SER A 136 -5.42 23.25 -0.53
N ARG A 137 -4.14 23.61 -0.57
CA ARG A 137 -3.46 24.13 -1.75
C ARG A 137 -2.05 23.54 -1.86
N PRO A 138 -1.94 22.23 -2.15
CA PRO A 138 -0.67 21.55 -2.19
C PRO A 138 0.22 22.12 -3.31
N LYS A 139 1.43 22.57 -2.95
CA LYS A 139 2.37 23.19 -3.88
C LYS A 139 3.08 22.13 -4.74
N PRO A 140 3.31 22.37 -6.04
CA PRO A 140 4.24 21.57 -6.82
C PRO A 140 5.61 21.49 -6.14
N GLY A 141 6.20 20.30 -6.13
CA GLY A 141 7.40 19.99 -5.35
C GLY A 141 7.11 19.43 -3.94
N SER A 142 5.88 19.52 -3.43
CA SER A 142 5.48 18.87 -2.17
C SER A 142 5.03 17.41 -2.38
N LEU A 143 5.10 16.59 -1.33
CA LEU A 143 4.60 15.21 -1.34
C LEU A 143 3.09 15.14 -1.53
N ARG A 144 2.34 16.04 -0.89
CA ARG A 144 0.87 16.11 -0.99
C ARG A 144 0.42 16.32 -2.43
N HIS A 145 1.10 17.23 -3.14
CA HIS A 145 0.82 17.48 -4.54
C HIS A 145 1.04 16.23 -5.39
N ALA A 146 2.12 15.48 -5.15
CA ALA A 146 2.43 14.23 -5.87
C ALA A 146 1.31 13.18 -5.68
N VAL A 147 0.99 12.85 -4.42
CA VAL A 147 0.02 11.77 -4.09
C VAL A 147 -1.39 12.09 -4.59
N SER A 148 -1.72 13.37 -4.77
CA SER A 148 -3.04 13.81 -5.22
C SER A 148 -3.27 13.73 -6.73
N GLN A 149 -2.22 13.50 -7.53
CA GLN A 149 -2.31 13.44 -8.99
C GLN A 149 -3.16 12.25 -9.47
N LYS A 150 -3.80 12.41 -10.63
CA LYS A 150 -4.60 11.36 -11.28
C LYS A 150 -3.75 10.41 -12.13
N GLU A 151 -2.62 10.89 -12.62
CA GLU A 151 -1.69 10.09 -13.42
C GLU A 151 -0.71 9.35 -12.48
N PRO A 152 -0.22 8.17 -12.87
CA PRO A 152 0.86 7.51 -12.15
C PRO A 152 2.13 8.37 -12.13
N LEU A 153 2.84 8.36 -10.99
CA LEU A 153 4.10 9.07 -10.75
C LEU A 153 5.15 8.14 -10.12
#